data_AF-B9K190-F1
#
_entry.id   AF-B9K190-F1
#
_cell.length_a   1.000
_cell.length_b   1.000
_cell.length_c   1.000
_cell.angle_alpha   90.00
_cell.angle_beta   90.00
_cell.angle_gamma   90.00
#
_symmetry.space_group_name_H-M   'P 1'
#
loop_
_entity.id
_entity.type
_entity.pdbx_description
1 polymer ?
#
loop_
_entity_poly.entity_id
_entity_poly.type
_entity_poly.pdbx_seq_one_letter_code
_entity_poly.pdbx_strand_id
1 'polypeptide(L)'
;MKLLRLSWLAVPVLNTAQQMFLKLGADQADTAHGSAFFEHVFLSHWFLAAVVAEIVCFIVWMSVLADLPLSKAFPLSAVSYVLIMAMAWFIFDEPVTLLTLIGTATILAGAWCIATASKSGT
;
A
#
# COMPACT_ATOMS: atom_id res chain seq x y z
N MET A 1 21.18 3.79 11.90
CA MET A 1 20.07 4.57 12.50
C MET A 1 19.34 5.49 11.51
N LYS A 2 20.01 6.28 10.64
CA LYS A 2 19.30 7.13 9.64
C LYS A 2 18.63 6.34 8.50
N LEU A 3 19.26 5.26 8.01
CA LEU A 3 18.68 4.39 6.97
C LEU A 3 17.34 3.78 7.41
N LEU A 4 17.26 3.35 8.67
CA LEU A 4 16.08 2.75 9.28
C LEU A 4 14.86 3.69 9.34
N ARG A 5 15.10 4.99 9.48
CA ARG A 5 14.03 6.01 9.47
C ARG A 5 13.48 6.27 8.07
N LEU A 6 14.29 6.09 7.03
CA LEU A 6 13.83 6.19 5.64
C LEU A 6 13.05 4.93 5.21
N SER A 7 13.45 3.76 5.71
CA SER A 7 12.77 2.48 5.43
C SER A 7 11.27 2.51 5.77
N TRP A 8 10.86 3.30 6.77
CA TRP A 8 9.45 3.43 7.14
C TRP A 8 8.61 4.12 6.07
N LEU A 9 9.16 5.08 5.32
CA LEU A 9 8.45 5.68 4.19
C LEU A 9 8.53 4.81 2.92
N ALA A 10 9.53 3.94 2.83
CA ALA A 10 9.66 3.02 1.71
C ALA A 10 8.50 2.01 1.67
N VAL A 11 7.97 1.57 2.82
CA VAL A 11 6.85 0.61 2.86
C VAL A 11 5.58 1.17 2.21
N PRO A 12 5.05 2.35 2.60
CA PRO A 12 3.92 2.97 1.92
C PRO A 12 4.14 3.17 0.43
N VAL A 13 5.33 3.61 0.03
CA VAL A 13 5.65 3.86 -1.39
C VAL A 13 5.68 2.57 -2.19
N LEU A 14 6.35 1.52 -1.69
CA LEU A 14 6.44 0.21 -2.34
C LEU A 14 5.07 -0.45 -2.43
N ASN A 15 4.29 -0.40 -1.35
CA ASN A 15 2.94 -0.95 -1.31
C ASN A 15 2.02 -0.20 -2.28
N THR A 16 2.15 1.12 -2.38
CA THR A 16 1.42 1.92 -3.37
C THR A 16 1.83 1.53 -4.79
N ALA A 17 3.14 1.49 -5.08
CA ALA A 17 3.64 1.11 -6.41
C ALA A 17 3.14 -0.28 -6.84
N GLN A 18 3.18 -1.26 -5.94
CA GLN A 18 2.63 -2.60 -6.16
C GLN A 18 1.15 -2.54 -6.56
N GLN A 19 0.32 -1.79 -5.82
CA GLN A 19 -1.10 -1.66 -6.12
C GLN A 19 -1.34 -1.00 -7.49
N MET A 20 -0.55 0.01 -7.85
CA MET A 20 -0.64 0.63 -9.17
C MET A 20 -0.24 -0.34 -10.28
N PHE A 21 0.82 -1.13 -10.10
CA PHE A 21 1.25 -2.14 -11.09
C PHE A 21 0.22 -3.25 -11.26
N LEU A 22 -0.40 -3.73 -10.18
CA LEU A 22 -1.48 -4.71 -10.25
C LEU A 22 -2.68 -4.16 -11.02
N LYS A 23 -3.06 -2.91 -10.76
CA LYS A 23 -4.14 -2.23 -11.49
C LYS A 23 -3.81 -2.12 -12.98
N LEU A 24 -2.61 -1.68 -13.35
CA LEU A 24 -2.16 -1.60 -14.75
C LEU A 24 -2.13 -2.98 -15.43
N GLY A 25 -1.73 -4.02 -14.71
CA GLY A 25 -1.75 -5.40 -15.21
C GLY A 25 -3.17 -5.91 -15.43
N ALA A 26 -4.10 -5.59 -14.54
CA ALA A 26 -5.51 -5.94 -14.66
C ALA A 26 -6.18 -5.22 -15.83
N ASP A 27 -5.95 -3.91 -15.98
CA ASP A 27 -6.50 -3.13 -17.10
C ASP A 27 -5.98 -3.62 -18.46
N GLN A 28 -4.74 -4.11 -18.54
CA GLN A 28 -4.20 -4.74 -19.76
C GLN A 28 -4.83 -6.10 -20.07
N ALA A 29 -5.30 -6.81 -19.05
CA ALA A 29 -5.94 -8.10 -19.19
C ALA A 29 -7.46 -7.99 -19.37
N ASP A 30 -8.03 -6.78 -19.38
CA ASP A 30 -9.48 -6.50 -19.42
C ASP A 30 -10.18 -7.14 -20.65
N THR A 31 -9.44 -7.40 -21.73
CA THR A 31 -9.98 -8.09 -22.91
C THR A 31 -10.18 -9.60 -22.74
N ALA A 32 -9.56 -10.22 -21.72
CA ALA A 32 -9.60 -11.66 -21.47
C ALA A 32 -10.62 -12.03 -20.38
N HIS A 33 -11.42 -13.07 -20.62
CA HIS A 33 -12.46 -13.52 -19.69
C HIS A 33 -12.14 -14.94 -19.17
N GLY A 34 -12.52 -15.23 -17.93
CA GLY A 34 -12.34 -16.56 -17.32
C GLY A 34 -10.88 -16.86 -16.96
N SER A 35 -10.43 -18.10 -17.18
CA SER A 35 -9.04 -18.51 -16.86
C SER A 35 -7.99 -17.77 -17.68
N ALA A 36 -8.34 -17.31 -18.89
CA ALA A 36 -7.46 -16.53 -19.75
C ALA A 36 -7.08 -15.17 -19.12
N PHE A 37 -7.97 -14.56 -18.31
CA PHE A 37 -7.64 -13.34 -17.57
C PHE A 37 -6.40 -13.54 -16.70
N PHE A 38 -6.38 -14.63 -15.93
CA PHE A 38 -5.27 -14.92 -15.02
C PHE A 38 -3.96 -15.17 -15.77
N GLU A 39 -4.00 -15.93 -16.88
CA GLU A 39 -2.81 -16.14 -17.71
C GLU A 39 -2.25 -14.82 -18.25
N HIS A 40 -3.11 -13.93 -18.76
CA HIS A 40 -2.69 -12.63 -19.27
C HIS A 40 -2.14 -11.71 -18.17
N VAL A 41 -2.74 -11.72 -16.98
CA VAL A 41 -2.22 -10.97 -15.82
C VAL A 41 -0.87 -11.53 -15.39
N PHE A 42 -0.72 -12.85 -15.22
CA PHE A 42 0.52 -13.47 -14.75
C PHE A 42 1.68 -13.32 -15.73
N LEU A 43 1.41 -13.27 -17.03
CA LEU A 43 2.41 -13.04 -18.07
C LEU A 43 2.72 -11.55 -18.29
N SER A 44 1.95 -10.65 -17.69
CA SER A 44 2.17 -9.21 -17.80
C SER A 44 3.46 -8.78 -17.09
N HIS A 45 4.24 -7.95 -17.78
CA HIS A 45 5.42 -7.29 -17.20
C HIS A 45 5.07 -6.45 -15.95
N TRP A 46 3.83 -5.99 -15.83
CA TRP A 46 3.34 -5.25 -14.66
C TRP A 46 3.12 -6.15 -13.45
N PHE A 47 2.68 -7.39 -13.66
CA PHE A 47 2.60 -8.36 -12.57
C PHE A 47 3.98 -8.70 -12.04
N LEU A 48 4.98 -8.90 -12.91
CA LEU A 48 6.36 -9.10 -12.49
C LEU A 48 6.88 -7.90 -11.68
N ALA A 49 6.61 -6.67 -12.13
CA ALA A 49 6.98 -5.46 -11.39
C ALA A 49 6.29 -5.39 -10.02
N ALA A 50 5.01 -5.76 -9.92
CA ALA A 50 4.27 -5.86 -8.67
C ALA A 50 4.87 -6.89 -7.71
N VAL A 51 5.25 -8.08 -8.22
CA VAL A 51 5.89 -9.13 -7.44
C VAL A 51 7.25 -8.69 -6.91
N VAL A 52 8.08 -8.05 -7.75
CA VAL A 52 9.38 -7.52 -7.32
C VAL A 52 9.18 -6.44 -6.25
N ALA A 53 8.23 -5.52 -6.45
CA ALA A 53 7.90 -4.49 -5.46
C ALA A 53 7.44 -5.11 -4.13
N GLU A 54 6.64 -6.17 -4.16
CA GLU A 54 6.17 -6.89 -2.97
C GLU A 54 7.32 -7.59 -2.25
N ILE A 55 8.21 -8.28 -2.96
CA ILE A 55 9.37 -8.94 -2.35
C ILE A 55 10.24 -7.92 -1.61
N VAL A 56 10.50 -6.77 -2.23
CA VAL A 56 11.26 -5.69 -1.61
C VAL A 56 10.49 -5.10 -0.41
N CYS A 57 9.18 -4.88 -0.56
CA CYS A 57 8.31 -4.40 0.51
C CYS A 57 8.35 -5.34 1.72
N PHE A 58 8.29 -6.65 1.48
CA PHE A 58 8.31 -7.68 2.51
C PHE A 58 9.62 -7.68 3.31
N ILE A 59 10.77 -7.56 2.65
CA ILE A 59 12.08 -7.47 3.30
C ILE A 59 12.17 -6.20 4.16
N VAL A 60 11.72 -5.07 3.62
CA VAL A 60 11.70 -3.81 4.37
C VAL A 60 10.77 -3.92 5.57
N TRP A 61 9.57 -4.47 5.38
CA TRP A 61 8.57 -4.65 6.43
C TRP A 61 9.04 -5.56 7.55
N MET A 62 9.69 -6.69 7.24
CA MET A 62 10.34 -7.54 8.25
C MET A 62 11.35 -6.75 9.07
N SER A 63 12.13 -5.87 8.44
CA SER A 63 13.08 -5.01 9.15
C SER A 63 12.35 -4.01 10.06
N VAL A 64 11.24 -3.42 9.60
CA VAL A 64 10.40 -2.53 10.43
C VAL A 64 9.86 -3.27 11.65
N LEU A 65 9.35 -4.49 11.47
CA LEU A 65 8.80 -5.30 12.54
C LEU A 65 9.86 -5.84 13.52
N ALA A 66 11.11 -5.96 13.09
CA ALA A 66 12.22 -6.32 13.98
C ALA A 66 12.54 -5.20 14.98
N ASP A 67 12.34 -3.93 14.59
CA ASP A 67 12.69 -2.76 15.40
C ASP A 67 11.50 -2.10 16.11
N LEU A 68 10.27 -2.28 15.59
CA LEU A 68 9.05 -1.69 16.13
C LEU A 68 8.02 -2.75 16.51
N PRO A 69 7.31 -2.58 17.64
CA PRO A 69 6.16 -3.42 17.95
C PRO A 69 5.07 -3.21 16.89
N LEU A 70 4.34 -4.28 16.57
CA LEU A 70 3.24 -4.30 15.61
C LEU A 70 2.24 -3.14 15.82
N SER A 71 1.94 -2.78 17.07
CA SER A 71 1.02 -1.67 17.39
C SER A 71 1.48 -0.30 16.88
N LYS A 72 2.80 -0.07 16.80
CA LYS A 72 3.38 1.17 16.26
C LYS A 72 3.58 1.10 14.74
N ALA A 73 3.66 -0.10 14.18
CA ALA A 73 3.80 -0.30 12.74
C ALA A 73 2.46 -0.15 12.01
N PHE A 74 1.33 -0.46 12.65
CA PHE A 74 -0.02 -0.35 12.07
C PHE A 74 -0.39 1.04 11.51
N PRO A 75 -0.09 2.16 12.19
CA PRO A 75 -0.30 3.49 11.64
C PRO A 75 0.43 3.73 10.31
N LEU A 76 1.57 3.06 10.09
CA LEU A 76 2.31 3.14 8.83
C LEU A 76 1.49 2.55 7.68
N SER A 77 0.83 1.41 7.90
CA SER A 77 -0.04 0.77 6.91
C SER A 77 -1.26 1.63 6.57
N ALA A 78 -1.78 2.39 7.54
CA ALA A 78 -2.85 3.35 7.27
C ALA A 78 -2.39 4.48 6.33
N VAL A 79 -1.14 4.95 6.46
CA VAL A 79 -0.56 5.92 5.52
C VAL A 79 -0.44 5.35 4.12
N SER A 80 -0.07 4.07 3.97
CA SER A 80 -0.07 3.38 2.67
C SER A 80 -1.43 3.46 1.99
N TYR A 81 -2.52 3.25 2.74
CA TYR A 81 -3.88 3.30 2.20
C TYR A 81 -4.23 4.69 1.65
N VAL A 82 -3.84 5.74 2.36
CA VAL A 82 -4.03 7.14 1.90
C VAL A 82 -3.24 7.41 0.63
N LEU A 83 -1.97 6.96 0.58
CA LEU A 83 -1.14 7.12 -0.61
C LEU A 83 -1.72 6.36 -1.80
N ILE A 84 -2.20 5.12 -1.61
CA ILE A 84 -2.84 4.34 -2.66
C ILE A 84 -4.04 5.09 -3.23
N MET A 85 -4.92 5.62 -2.37
CA MET A 85 -6.10 6.37 -2.82
C MET A 85 -5.73 7.68 -3.53
N ALA A 86 -4.73 8.40 -3.02
CA ALA A 86 -4.22 9.62 -3.65
C ALA A 86 -3.62 9.34 -5.03
N MET A 87 -2.84 8.28 -5.16
CA MET A 87 -2.24 7.86 -6.42
C MET A 87 -3.26 7.25 -7.38
N ALA A 88 -4.29 6.56 -6.87
CA ALA A 88 -5.39 6.05 -7.68
C ALA A 88 -6.16 7.20 -8.35
N TRP A 89 -6.48 8.25 -7.58
CA TRP A 89 -7.06 9.47 -8.13
C TRP A 89 -6.15 10.18 -9.13
N PHE A 90 -4.85 10.30 -8.81
CA PHE A 90 -3.91 11.05 -9.64
C PHE A 90 -3.50 10.34 -10.94
N ILE A 91 -3.33 9.01 -10.91
CA ILE A 91 -2.86 8.21 -12.06
C ILE A 91 -4.02 7.70 -12.91
N PHE A 92 -5.10 7.23 -12.27
CA PHE A 92 -6.19 6.54 -12.95
C PHE A 92 -7.45 7.40 -13.12
N ASP A 93 -7.44 8.64 -12.62
CA ASP A 93 -8.59 9.56 -12.63
C ASP A 93 -9.86 8.90 -12.04
N GLU A 94 -9.68 7.99 -11.09
CA GLU A 94 -10.80 7.30 -10.46
C GLU A 94 -11.57 8.30 -9.58
N PRO A 95 -12.92 8.38 -9.71
CA PRO A 95 -13.71 9.36 -9.01
C PRO A 95 -13.67 9.13 -7.50
N VAL A 96 -12.96 10.02 -6.78
CA VAL A 96 -12.94 10.02 -5.32
C VAL A 96 -14.25 10.57 -4.82
N THR A 97 -15.15 9.69 -4.37
CA THR A 97 -16.41 10.11 -3.78
C THR A 97 -16.19 10.76 -2.42
N LEU A 98 -17.11 11.65 -2.02
CA LEU A 98 -17.09 12.26 -0.69
C LEU A 98 -17.10 11.20 0.43
N LEU A 99 -17.77 10.07 0.18
CA LEU A 99 -17.82 8.93 1.10
C LEU A 99 -16.45 8.25 1.25
N THR A 100 -15.71 8.08 0.14
CA THR A 100 -14.34 7.56 0.17
C THR A 100 -13.44 8.45 1.02
N LEU A 101 -13.56 9.78 0.85
CA LEU A 101 -12.78 10.76 1.62
C LEU A 101 -13.10 10.70 3.13
N ILE A 102 -14.39 10.62 3.49
CA ILE A 102 -14.82 10.46 4.88
C ILE A 102 -14.30 9.14 5.47
N GLY A 103 -14.36 8.05 4.70
CA GLY A 103 -13.80 6.75 5.09
C GLY A 103 -12.29 6.83 5.33
N THR A 104 -11.55 7.45 4.42
CA THR A 104 -10.11 7.67 4.56
C THR A 104 -9.78 8.52 5.80
N ALA A 105 -10.52 9.60 6.04
CA ALA A 105 -10.36 10.42 7.24
C ALA A 105 -10.65 9.63 8.53
N THR A 106 -11.62 8.73 8.50
CA THR A 106 -11.96 7.85 9.63
C THR A 106 -10.86 6.83 9.91
N ILE A 107 -10.27 6.22 8.87
CA ILE A 107 -9.13 5.31 8.99
C ILE A 107 -7.93 6.06 9.58
N LEU A 108 -7.65 7.28 9.10
CA LEU A 108 -6.60 8.13 9.62
C LEU A 108 -6.83 8.51 11.10
N ALA A 109 -8.06 8.83 11.48
CA ALA A 109 -8.42 9.12 12.86
C ALA A 109 -8.23 7.87 13.76
N GLY A 110 -8.63 6.69 13.29
CA GLY A 110 -8.39 5.43 13.99
C GLY A 110 -6.90 5.13 14.16
N ALA A 111 -6.11 5.30 13.11
CA ALA A 111 -4.66 5.14 13.14
C ALA A 111 -3.99 6.14 14.10
N TRP A 112 -4.48 7.38 14.14
CA TRP A 112 -4.02 8.41 15.07
C TRP A 112 -4.31 8.03 16.52
N CYS A 113 -5.52 7.55 16.83
CA CYS A 113 -5.88 7.06 18.16
C CYS A 113 -4.99 5.90 18.62
N ILE A 114 -4.65 4.96 17.72
CA ILE A 114 -3.74 3.86 18.03
C ILE A 114 -2.32 4.38 18.30
N ALA A 115 -1.85 5.31 17.47
CA ALA A 115 -0.53 5.92 17.62
C ALA A 115 -0.40 6.70 18.94
N THR A 116 -1.44 7.42 19.37
CA THR A 116 -1.45 8.17 20.63
C THR A 116 -1.62 7.25 21.84
N ALA A 117 -2.43 6.19 21.75
CA ALA A 117 -2.57 5.18 22.79
C ALA A 117 -1.24 4.46 23.09
N SER A 118 -0.41 4.22 22.06
CA SER A 118 0.93 3.64 22.27
C SER A 118 1.88 4.57 23.05
N LYS A 119 1.56 5.87 23.18
CA LYS A 119 2.40 6.86 23.87
C LYS A 119 2.09 6.99 25.37
N SER A 120 1.03 6.36 25.88
CA SER A 120 0.60 6.46 27.29
C SER A 120 1.11 5.34 28.19
N GLY A 121 2.15 4.60 27.78
CA GLY A 121 2.70 3.45 28.49
C GLY A 121 4.17 3.61 28.92
N THR A 122 4.59 4.82 29.29
CA THR A 122 5.87 5.09 29.96
C THR A 122 5.66 6.01 31.13
#